data_AF-A0A645HU22-F1
#
_entry.id   AF-A0A645HU22-F1
#
_cell.length_a   1.000
_cell.length_b   1.000
_cell.length_c   1.000
_cell.angle_alpha   90.00
_cell.angle_beta   90.00
_cell.angle_gamma   90.00
#
_symmetry.space_group_name_H-M   'P 1'
#
loop_
_entity.id
_entity.type
_entity.pdbx_description
1 polymer ?
#
loop_
_entity_poly.entity_id
_entity_poly.type
_entity_poly.pdbx_seq_one_letter_code
_entity_poly.pdbx_strand_id
1 'polypeptide(L)'
;MESGESLITKKISFDNYGIRTQATIVRLNEHGLILGIFKDITEEEKQKEKDFKVKNESIKLAQDVIDKQMYVAQQIASLLGETTAETKVSLSKLKDIMLKSEES
;
A
#
# COMPACT_ATOMS: atom_id res chain seq x y z
N MET A 1 3.04 35.45 -30.38
CA MET A 1 2.09 34.42 -29.94
C MET A 1 1.15 34.19 -31.11
N GLU A 2 1.24 33.06 -31.81
CA GLU A 2 0.23 32.62 -32.82
C GLU A 2 0.62 31.19 -33.24
N SER A 3 0.10 30.19 -32.53
CA SER A 3 -1.09 29.41 -32.90
C SER A 3 -0.79 28.32 -33.93
N GLY A 4 -0.50 27.11 -33.44
CA GLY A 4 -0.69 25.90 -34.26
C GLY A 4 0.22 24.69 -34.00
N GLU A 5 1.23 24.77 -33.13
CA GLU A 5 2.01 23.58 -32.75
C GLU A 5 1.24 22.77 -31.69
N SER A 6 0.26 21.99 -32.14
CA SER A 6 -0.35 20.99 -31.27
C SER A 6 0.66 19.85 -31.08
N LEU A 7 1.46 19.94 -30.02
CA LEU A 7 2.32 18.86 -29.56
C LEU A 7 1.47 17.89 -28.74
N ILE A 8 0.99 16.82 -29.37
CA ILE A 8 0.25 15.78 -28.65
C ILE A 8 1.23 14.67 -28.33
N THR A 9 1.55 14.52 -27.04
CA THR A 9 2.29 13.36 -26.53
C THR A 9 1.30 12.39 -25.91
N LYS A 10 1.26 11.15 -26.39
CA LYS A 10 0.37 10.10 -25.86
C LYS A 10 1.09 8.76 -25.80
N LYS A 11 0.83 8.00 -24.74
CA LYS A 11 1.22 6.58 -24.69
C LYS A 11 0.27 5.77 -25.57
N ILE A 12 0.82 4.98 -26.47
CA ILE A 12 0.06 4.10 -27.38
C ILE A 12 0.60 2.69 -27.24
N SER A 13 -0.29 1.74 -26.96
CA SER A 13 0.03 0.32 -26.92
C SER A 13 -0.36 -0.33 -28.24
N PHE A 14 0.56 -1.09 -28.81
CA PHE A 14 0.35 -1.95 -29.96
C PHE A 14 0.33 -3.40 -29.49
N ASP A 15 -0.78 -3.81 -28.87
CA ASP A 15 -0.88 -5.07 -28.13
C ASP A 15 -0.56 -6.30 -29.00
N ASN A 16 -0.98 -6.29 -30.27
CA ASN A 16 -0.69 -7.36 -31.23
C ASN A 16 0.80 -7.55 -31.53
N TYR A 17 1.62 -6.54 -31.25
CA TYR A 17 3.07 -6.57 -31.46
C TYR A 17 3.85 -6.56 -30.14
N GLY A 18 3.18 -6.46 -28.99
CA GLY A 18 3.81 -6.39 -27.68
C GLY A 18 4.64 -5.12 -27.43
N ILE A 19 4.41 -4.07 -28.21
CA ILE A 19 5.18 -2.82 -28.18
C ILE A 19 4.35 -1.71 -27.54
N ARG A 20 4.95 -0.96 -26.61
CA ARG A 20 4.41 0.26 -26.04
C ARG A 20 5.26 1.44 -26.48
N THR A 21 4.61 2.46 -27.03
CA THR A 21 5.30 3.64 -27.54
C THR A 21 4.83 4.91 -26.83
N GLN A 22 5.71 5.89 -26.75
CA GLN A 22 5.36 7.28 -26.55
C GLN A 22 5.33 7.94 -27.93
N ALA A 23 4.13 8.27 -28.40
CA ALA A 23 3.91 8.94 -29.66
C ALA A 23 3.83 10.44 -29.44
N THR A 24 4.63 11.18 -30.16
CA THR A 24 4.63 12.64 -30.21
C THR A 24 4.24 13.07 -31.62
N ILE A 25 3.10 13.74 -31.75
CA ILE A 25 2.58 14.23 -33.03
C ILE A 25 2.78 15.74 -33.07
N VAL A 26 3.43 16.22 -34.13
CA VAL A 26 3.71 17.64 -34.38
C VAL A 26 3.15 18.02 -35.74
N ARG A 27 2.38 19.11 -35.80
CA ARG A 27 1.86 19.65 -37.06
C ARG A 27 2.81 20.72 -37.61
N LEU A 28 3.27 20.54 -38.84
CA LEU A 28 4.12 21.51 -39.54
C LEU A 28 3.24 22.32 -40.49
N ASN A 29 2.74 23.46 -39.99
CA ASN A 29 1.73 24.28 -40.68
C ASN A 29 2.24 24.86 -42.01
N GLU A 30 3.54 25.14 -42.11
CA GLU A 30 4.15 25.74 -43.32
C GLU A 30 4.20 24.79 -44.52
N HIS A 31 4.05 23.48 -44.30
CA HIS A 31 4.18 22.46 -45.35
C HIS A 31 2.95 21.56 -45.48
N GLY A 32 1.91 21.76 -44.64
CA GLY A 32 0.75 20.86 -44.60
C GLY A 32 1.10 19.43 -44.15
N LEU A 33 2.20 19.26 -43.41
CA LEU A 33 2.72 17.95 -42.99
C LEU A 33 2.41 17.66 -41.52
N ILE A 34 2.35 16.36 -41.19
CA ILE A 34 2.26 15.87 -39.81
C ILE A 34 3.48 14.98 -39.56
N LEU A 35 4.25 15.29 -38.52
CA LEU A 35 5.39 14.50 -38.06
C LEU A 35 4.96 13.68 -36.84
N GLY A 36 5.05 12.35 -36.94
CA GLY A 36 4.83 11.43 -35.84
C GLY A 36 6.15 10.80 -35.39
N ILE A 37 6.57 11.06 -34.16
CA ILE A 37 7.74 10.44 -33.54
C ILE A 37 7.24 9.38 -32.57
N PHE A 38 7.66 8.13 -32.76
CA PHE A 38 7.32 7.01 -31.88
C PHE A 38 8.58 6.55 -31.16
N LYS A 39 8.64 6.79 -29.86
CA LYS A 39 9.68 6.24 -29.00
C LYS A 39 9.19 4.92 -28.42
N ASP A 40 9.89 3.82 -28.66
CA ASP A 40 9.64 2.57 -27.94
C ASP A 40 9.98 2.77 -26.45
N ILE A 41 9.00 2.53 -25.58
CA ILE A 41 9.11 2.63 -24.12
C ILE A 41 8.76 1.30 -23.44
N THR A 42 8.74 0.19 -24.19
CA THR A 42 8.26 -1.11 -23.73
C THR A 42 9.04 -1.60 -22.52
N GLU A 43 10.38 -1.56 -22.58
CA GLU A 43 11.23 -2.01 -21.48
C GLU A 43 11.16 -1.08 -20.27
N GLU A 44 11.05 0.23 -20.47
CA GLU A 44 10.86 1.21 -19.40
C GLU A 44 9.54 0.96 -18.64
N GLU A 45 8.45 0.70 -19.35
CA GLU A 45 7.14 0.41 -18.74
C GLU A 45 7.13 -0.96 -18.05
N LYS A 46 7.76 -2.00 -18.63
CA LYS A 46 7.92 -3.30 -17.98
C LYS A 46 8.71 -3.19 -16.68
N GLN A 47 9.78 -2.40 -16.66
CA GLN A 47 10.57 -2.21 -15.44
C GLN A 47 9.74 -1.48 -14.37
N LYS A 48 9.00 -0.43 -14.74
CA LYS A 48 8.08 0.26 -13.82
C LYS A 48 7.00 -0.68 -13.27
N GLU A 49 6.42 -1.54 -14.11
CA GLU A 49 5.42 -2.54 -13.68
C GLU A 49 6.04 -3.53 -12.67
N LYS A 50 7.26 -4.01 -12.91
CA LYS A 50 7.99 -4.87 -11.97
C LYS A 50 8.26 -4.18 -10.64
N ASP A 51 8.80 -2.97 -10.68
CA ASP A 51 9.13 -2.20 -9.47
C ASP A 51 7.87 -1.89 -8.66
N PHE A 52 6.79 -1.52 -9.33
CA PHE A 52 5.49 -1.30 -8.71
C PHE A 52 4.95 -2.58 -8.06
N LYS A 53 5.08 -3.73 -8.74
CA LYS A 53 4.64 -5.02 -8.21
C LYS A 53 5.42 -5.40 -6.95
N VAL A 54 6.75 -5.34 -6.98
CA VAL A 54 7.61 -5.64 -5.83
C VAL A 54 7.29 -4.71 -4.65
N LYS A 55 7.09 -3.42 -4.93
CA LYS A 55 6.69 -2.45 -3.90
C LYS A 55 5.34 -2.81 -3.27
N ASN A 56 4.33 -3.14 -4.08
CA ASN A 56 3.01 -3.52 -3.58
C ASN A 56 3.04 -4.83 -2.78
N GLU A 57 3.78 -5.83 -3.26
CA GLU A 57 3.98 -7.10 -2.53
C GLU A 57 4.65 -6.85 -1.18
N SER A 58 5.63 -5.96 -1.13
CA SER A 58 6.32 -5.59 0.12
C SER A 58 5.39 -4.89 1.11
N ILE A 59 4.55 -3.95 0.64
CA ILE A 59 3.54 -3.28 1.47
C ILE A 59 2.54 -4.29 2.02
N LYS A 60 2.07 -5.21 1.17
CA LYS A 60 1.13 -6.26 1.59
C LYS A 60 1.73 -7.15 2.67
N LEU A 61 2.97 -7.59 2.48
CA LEU A 61 3.68 -8.41 3.48
C LEU A 61 3.81 -7.68 4.82
N ALA A 62 4.16 -6.39 4.79
CA ALA A 62 4.25 -5.59 6.01
C ALA A 62 2.89 -5.48 6.72
N GLN A 63 1.81 -5.26 5.97
CA GLN A 63 0.46 -5.21 6.53
C GLN A 63 0.06 -6.55 7.15
N ASP A 64 0.32 -7.67 6.47
CA ASP A 64 0.03 -9.01 6.99
C ASP A 64 0.77 -9.29 8.31
N VAL A 65 2.00 -8.79 8.46
CA VAL A 65 2.76 -8.89 9.72
C VAL A 65 2.13 -8.03 10.80
N ILE A 66 1.75 -6.79 10.49
CA ILE A 66 1.08 -5.88 11.44
C ILE A 66 -0.21 -6.50 11.97
N ASP A 67 -1.03 -7.04 11.08
CA ASP A 67 -2.32 -7.64 11.43
C ASP A 67 -2.13 -8.86 12.36
N LYS A 68 -1.14 -9.70 12.07
CA LYS A 68 -0.77 -10.83 12.93
C LYS A 68 -0.30 -10.37 14.32
N GLN A 69 0.54 -9.33 14.38
CA GLN A 69 1.01 -8.80 15.66
C GLN A 69 -0.12 -8.14 16.46
N MET A 70 -1.05 -7.45 15.80
CA MET A 70 -2.23 -6.87 16.46
C MET A 70 -3.13 -7.96 17.06
N TYR A 71 -3.37 -9.05 16.34
CA TYR A 71 -4.12 -10.20 16.86
C TYR A 71 -3.45 -10.81 18.10
N VAL A 72 -2.13 -11.00 18.07
CA VAL A 72 -1.36 -11.48 19.24
C VAL A 72 -1.48 -10.51 20.41
N ALA A 73 -1.34 -9.20 20.16
CA ALA A 73 -1.48 -8.18 21.20
C ALA A 73 -2.86 -8.19 21.85
N GLN A 74 -3.93 -8.38 21.07
CA GLN A 74 -5.28 -8.52 21.58
C GLN A 74 -5.43 -9.75 22.48
N GLN A 75 -4.88 -10.90 22.06
CA GLN A 75 -4.92 -12.10 22.90
C GLN A 75 -4.16 -11.92 24.21
N ILE A 76 -2.98 -11.28 24.17
CA ILE A 76 -2.22 -10.94 25.37
C ILE A 76 -3.02 -10.01 26.28
N ALA A 77 -3.66 -8.98 25.72
CA ALA A 77 -4.50 -8.05 26.48
C ALA A 77 -5.71 -8.75 27.13
N SER A 78 -6.37 -9.66 26.40
CA SER A 78 -7.45 -10.48 26.95
C SER A 78 -6.98 -11.33 28.13
N LEU A 79 -5.86 -12.05 27.97
CA LEU A 79 -5.31 -12.90 29.01
C LEU A 79 -4.82 -12.09 30.24
N LEU A 80 -4.22 -10.92 30.01
CA LEU A 80 -3.87 -9.97 31.08
C LEU A 80 -5.12 -9.49 31.82
N GLY A 81 -6.22 -9.22 31.12
CA GLY A 81 -7.49 -8.83 31.72
C GLY A 81 -8.07 -9.93 32.61
N GLU A 82 -8.06 -11.17 32.13
CA GLU A 82 -8.52 -12.36 32.87
C GLU A 82 -7.69 -12.57 34.13
N THR A 83 -6.36 -12.66 33.99
CA THR A 83 -5.44 -12.86 35.12
C THR A 83 -5.50 -11.70 36.14
N THR A 84 -5.70 -10.46 35.68
CA THR A 84 -5.90 -9.31 36.58
C THR A 84 -7.22 -9.41 37.34
N ALA A 85 -8.30 -9.85 36.69
CA ALA A 85 -9.59 -10.07 37.35
C ALA A 85 -9.50 -11.18 38.41
N GLU A 86 -8.85 -12.29 38.10
CA GLU A 86 -8.60 -13.40 39.05
C GLU A 86 -7.75 -12.95 40.24
N THR A 87 -6.70 -12.17 39.98
CA THR A 87 -5.83 -11.60 41.01
C THR A 87 -6.61 -10.67 41.94
N LYS A 88 -7.46 -9.80 41.38
CA LYS A 88 -8.33 -8.92 42.16
C LYS A 88 -9.24 -9.71 43.09
N VAL A 89 -9.90 -10.76 42.58
CA VAL A 89 -10.80 -11.61 43.39
C VAL A 89 -10.03 -12.27 44.53
N SER A 90 -8.84 -12.80 44.25
CA SER A 90 -8.00 -13.46 45.25
C SER A 90 -7.53 -12.50 46.35
N LEU A 91 -7.08 -11.30 45.95
CA LEU A 91 -6.68 -10.25 46.89
C LEU A 91 -7.87 -9.73 47.71
N SER A 92 -9.06 -9.58 47.10
CA SER A 92 -10.27 -9.21 47.83
C SER A 92 -10.63 -10.25 48.89
N LYS A 93 -10.58 -11.55 48.56
CA LYS A 93 -10.81 -12.62 49.53
C LYS A 93 -9.81 -12.59 50.68
N LEU A 94 -8.52 -12.40 50.39
CA LEU A 94 -7.48 -12.27 51.42
C LEU A 94 -7.74 -11.07 52.35
N LYS A 95 -8.09 -9.92 51.77
CA LYS A 95 -8.45 -8.71 52.52
C LYS A 95 -9.64 -8.97 53.45
N ASP A 96 -10.69 -9.63 52.96
CA ASP A 96 -11.91 -9.89 53.75
C ASP A 96 -11.64 -10.89 54.90
N ILE A 97 -10.73 -11.85 54.71
CA ILE A 97 -10.27 -12.76 55.79
C ILE A 97 -9.56 -11.98 56.89
N MET A 98 -8.64 -11.09 56.52
CA MET A 98 -7.90 -10.27 57.50
C MET A 98 -8.83 -9.37 58.31
N LEU A 99 -9.79 -8.71 57.66
CA LEU A 99 -10.76 -7.85 58.35
C LEU A 99 -11.64 -8.65 59.33
N LYS A 100 -12.09 -9.85 58.98
CA LYS A 100 -12.85 -10.71 59.91
C LYS A 100 -12.03 -11.18 61.12
N SER A 101 -10.73 -11.39 60.95
CA SER A 101 -9.86 -11.83 62.05
C SER A 101 -9.56 -10.75 63.07
N GLU A 102 -9.71 -9.47 62.73
CA GLU A 102 -9.52 -8.34 63.66
C GLU A 102 -10.78 -8.02 64.48
N GLU A 103 -11.95 -8.54 64.08
CA GLU A 103 -13.24 -8.35 64.76
C GLU A 103 -13.58 -9.48 65.76
N SER A 104 -12.69 -10.46 65.97
CA SER A 104 -12.88 -11.63 66.85
C SER A 104 -12.05 -11.60 68.13
#